data_AF-A0A2N6ELM3-F1
#
_entry.id   AF-A0A2N6ELM3-F1
#
_cell.length_a   1.000
_cell.length_b   1.000
_cell.length_c   1.000
_cell.angle_alpha   90.00
_cell.angle_beta   90.00
_cell.angle_gamma   90.00
#
_symmetry.space_group_name_H-M   'P 1'
#
loop_
_entity.id
_entity.type
_entity.pdbx_description
1 polymer ?
#
loop_
_entity_poly.entity_id
_entity_poly.type
_entity_poly.pdbx_seq_one_letter_code
_entity_poly.pdbx_strand_id
1 'polypeptide(L)'
;NVNIGCGTITCNYDGVNKHRTVIEDDVFVGSDTQFVAPVSIGRGSLIAAGSTITRDVPADALAIARTEQKNVEGWAARKRNKGSKSKSENK
;
A
#
# COMPACT_ATOMS: atom_id res chain seq x y z
N ASN A 1 6.39 -6.21 20.88
CA ASN A 1 6.38 -4.76 20.52
C ASN A 1 5.90 -4.64 19.07
N VAL A 2 5.04 -3.70 18.66
CA VAL A 2 4.60 -3.64 17.24
C VAL A 2 4.81 -2.23 16.70
N ASN A 3 5.35 -2.12 15.48
CA ASN A 3 5.45 -0.84 14.78
C ASN A 3 4.36 -0.76 13.70
N ILE A 4 3.55 0.30 13.76
CA ILE A 4 2.53 0.60 12.75
C ILE A 4 2.91 1.87 12.00
N GLY A 5 3.30 1.72 10.73
CA GLY A 5 3.62 2.82 9.84
C GLY A 5 2.44 3.75 9.59
N CYS A 6 2.73 5.02 9.32
CA CYS A 6 1.70 6.03 9.07
C CYS A 6 0.81 5.66 7.87
N GLY A 7 -0.48 5.93 7.96
CA GLY A 7 -1.42 5.60 6.88
C GLY A 7 -1.81 4.13 6.79
N THR A 8 -1.41 3.29 7.76
CA THR A 8 -1.91 1.91 7.83
C THR A 8 -3.42 1.87 8.07
N ILE A 9 -4.14 1.04 7.32
CA ILE A 9 -5.59 0.89 7.40
C ILE A 9 -5.93 -0.59 7.61
N THR A 10 -6.75 -0.91 8.61
CA THR A 10 -7.39 -2.22 8.76
C THR A 10 -8.76 -2.19 8.09
N CYS A 11 -8.87 -2.78 6.90
CA CYS A 11 -10.11 -2.90 6.15
C CYS A 11 -10.95 -4.03 6.78
N ASN A 12 -11.74 -3.69 7.79
CA ASN A 12 -12.42 -4.66 8.64
C ASN A 12 -13.90 -4.87 8.34
N TYR A 13 -14.49 -4.20 7.34
CA TYR A 13 -15.91 -4.29 7.01
C TYR A 13 -16.09 -4.64 5.54
N ASP A 14 -16.91 -5.66 5.24
CA ASP A 14 -17.14 -6.17 3.88
C ASP A 14 -18.42 -5.62 3.22
N GLY A 15 -19.15 -4.75 3.92
CA GLY A 15 -20.47 -4.28 3.51
C GLY A 15 -21.63 -4.85 4.33
N VAL A 16 -21.38 -5.92 5.10
CA VAL A 16 -22.36 -6.58 5.97
C VAL A 16 -21.78 -6.90 7.35
N ASN A 17 -20.62 -7.56 7.39
CA ASN A 17 -19.98 -8.07 8.59
C ASN A 17 -18.64 -7.38 8.86
N LYS A 18 -18.24 -7.40 10.14
CA LYS A 18 -16.90 -6.99 10.58
C LYS A 18 -15.99 -8.20 10.80
N HIS A 19 -14.74 -8.07 10.39
CA HIS A 19 -13.70 -9.11 10.45
C HIS A 19 -12.50 -8.64 11.26
N ARG A 20 -11.73 -9.58 11.81
CA ARG A 20 -10.58 -9.27 12.68
C ARG A 20 -9.26 -9.40 11.91
N THR A 21 -8.39 -8.40 12.07
CA THR A 21 -6.95 -8.50 11.77
C THR A 21 -6.22 -8.85 13.06
N VAL A 22 -5.35 -9.86 13.02
CA VAL A 22 -4.46 -10.21 14.13
C VAL A 22 -3.04 -9.82 13.75
N ILE A 23 -2.36 -9.06 14.61
CA ILE A 23 -0.95 -8.69 14.43
C ILE A 23 -0.22 -9.15 15.69
N GLU A 24 0.72 -10.06 15.51
CA GLU A 24 1.52 -10.61 16.60
C GLU A 24 2.68 -9.68 16.98
N ASP A 25 3.43 -10.07 18.00
CA ASP A 25 4.56 -9.28 18.49
C ASP A 25 5.67 -9.12 17.44
N ASP A 26 6.42 -8.04 17.58
CA ASP A 26 7.66 -7.73 16.87
C ASP A 26 7.48 -7.57 15.36
N VAL A 27 6.23 -7.41 14.91
CA VAL A 27 5.87 -7.07 13.55
C VAL A 27 6.21 -5.61 13.25
N PHE A 28 6.78 -5.39 12.06
CA PHE A 28 6.98 -4.07 11.48
C PHE A 28 6.05 -3.86 10.29
N VAL A 29 5.08 -2.95 10.43
CA VAL A 29 4.16 -2.59 9.35
C VAL A 29 4.65 -1.33 8.65
N GLY A 30 4.99 -1.44 7.37
CA GLY A 30 5.34 -0.29 6.54
C GLY A 30 4.19 0.71 6.39
N SER A 31 4.52 1.96 6.06
CA SER A 31 3.53 3.00 5.83
C SER A 31 2.58 2.65 4.68
N ASP A 32 1.36 3.18 4.75
CA ASP A 32 0.32 3.02 3.71
C ASP A 32 -0.02 1.54 3.40
N THR A 33 0.06 0.67 4.40
CA THR A 33 -0.37 -0.73 4.29
C THR A 33 -1.89 -0.85 4.50
N GLN A 34 -2.55 -1.66 3.70
CA GLN A 34 -3.95 -2.05 3.89
C GLN A 34 -4.05 -3.52 4.28
N PHE A 35 -4.67 -3.83 5.42
CA PHE A 35 -5.00 -5.20 5.82
C PHE A 35 -6.46 -5.51 5.50
N VAL A 36 -6.71 -6.37 4.52
CA VAL A 36 -8.05 -6.83 4.18
C VAL A 36 -8.41 -7.98 5.11
N ALA A 37 -9.15 -7.70 6.17
CA ALA A 37 -9.51 -8.71 7.16
C ALA A 37 -10.52 -9.73 6.58
N PRO A 38 -10.51 -10.99 7.05
CA PRO A 38 -9.65 -11.52 8.12
C PRO A 38 -8.24 -11.91 7.62
N VAL A 39 -7.22 -11.47 8.36
CA VAL A 39 -5.82 -11.87 8.16
C VAL A 39 -5.06 -11.91 9.49
N SER A 40 -4.08 -12.80 9.59
CA SER A 40 -3.14 -12.93 10.71
C SER A 40 -1.71 -12.65 10.25
N ILE A 41 -1.02 -11.79 10.98
CA ILE A 41 0.34 -11.36 10.71
C ILE A 41 1.25 -11.92 11.79
N GLY A 42 2.04 -12.93 11.43
CA GLY A 42 2.88 -13.69 12.34
C GLY A 42 4.02 -12.87 12.91
N ARG A 43 4.47 -13.28 14.11
CA ARG A 43 5.52 -12.63 14.90
C ARG A 43 6.77 -12.32 14.09
N GLY A 44 7.37 -11.15 14.31
CA GLY A 44 8.64 -10.76 13.69
C GLY A 44 8.57 -10.44 12.18
N SER A 45 7.40 -10.57 11.55
CA SER A 45 7.25 -10.31 10.12
C SER A 45 7.38 -8.81 9.77
N LEU A 46 7.78 -8.55 8.52
CA LEU A 46 7.87 -7.20 7.96
C LEU A 46 6.90 -7.06 6.81
N ILE A 47 6.03 -6.05 6.87
CA ILE A 47 5.14 -5.67 5.77
C ILE A 47 5.77 -4.51 5.02
N ALA A 48 6.03 -4.69 3.73
CA ALA A 48 6.56 -3.63 2.89
C ALA A 48 5.54 -2.49 2.73
N ALA A 49 6.01 -1.25 2.79
CA ALA A 49 5.15 -0.06 2.63
C ALA A 49 4.34 -0.08 1.32
N GLY A 50 3.11 0.42 1.35
CA GLY A 50 2.21 0.46 0.20
C GLY A 50 1.69 -0.92 -0.23
N SER A 51 1.70 -1.91 0.66
CA SER A 51 1.21 -3.26 0.36
C SER A 51 -0.25 -3.45 0.78
N THR A 52 -1.04 -4.08 -0.09
CA THR A 52 -2.37 -4.60 0.22
C THR A 52 -2.28 -6.08 0.62
N ILE A 53 -2.49 -6.38 1.90
CA ILE A 53 -2.40 -7.74 2.46
C ILE A 53 -3.78 -8.39 2.49
N THR A 54 -3.91 -9.51 1.78
CA THR A 54 -5.18 -10.24 1.60
C THR A 54 -5.13 -11.70 2.07
N ARG A 55 -3.98 -12.12 2.62
CA ARG A 55 -3.72 -13.48 3.12
C ARG A 55 -2.84 -13.38 4.35
N ASP A 56 -2.85 -14.43 5.16
CA ASP A 56 -1.99 -14.54 6.32
C ASP A 56 -0.51 -14.43 5.93
N VAL A 57 0.26 -13.80 6.83
CA VAL A 57 1.70 -13.63 6.69
C VAL A 57 2.37 -14.49 7.76
N PRO A 58 3.20 -15.48 7.38
CA PRO A 58 3.92 -16.31 8.35
C PRO A 58 4.87 -15.49 9.23
N ALA A 59 5.24 -16.05 10.38
CA ALA A 59 6.26 -15.46 11.25
C ALA A 59 7.60 -15.26 10.50
N ASP A 60 8.32 -14.20 10.87
CA ASP A 60 9.61 -13.77 10.30
C ASP A 60 9.62 -13.56 8.76
N ALA A 61 8.46 -13.54 8.11
CA ALA A 61 8.35 -13.37 6.66
C ALA A 61 8.36 -11.88 6.25
N LEU A 62 8.85 -11.62 5.04
CA LEU A 62 8.59 -10.37 4.33
C LEU A 62 7.32 -10.51 3.47
N ALA A 63 6.30 -9.70 3.73
CA ALA A 63 5.15 -9.58 2.84
C ALA A 63 5.26 -8.32 1.99
N ILE A 64 5.20 -8.49 0.66
CA ILE A 64 5.22 -7.39 -0.30
C ILE A 64 4.16 -7.62 -1.36
N ALA A 65 3.25 -6.65 -1.50
CA ALA A 65 2.14 -6.71 -2.46
C ALA A 65 2.01 -5.36 -3.17
N ARG A 66 3.04 -5.00 -3.93
CA ARG A 66 3.11 -3.79 -4.76
C ARG A 66 3.88 -4.07 -6.05
N THR A 67 3.66 -3.27 -7.07
CA THR A 67 4.37 -3.39 -8.35
C THR A 67 5.78 -2.79 -8.25
N GLU A 68 6.71 -3.29 -9.07
CA GLU A 68 7.99 -2.61 -9.25
C GLU A 68 7.81 -1.20 -9.81
N GLN A 69 8.64 -0.27 -9.33
CA GLN A 69 8.62 1.09 -9.81
C GLN A 69 9.20 1.17 -11.23
N LYS A 70 8.51 1.89 -12.12
CA LYS A 70 9.03 2.25 -13.45
C LYS A 70 9.16 3.76 -13.57
N ASN A 71 10.32 4.21 -14.04
CA ASN A 71 10.54 5.61 -14.39
C ASN A 71 10.32 5.81 -15.90
N VAL A 72 9.54 6.84 -16.26
CA VAL A 72 9.36 7.26 -17.65
C VAL A 72 9.90 8.68 -17.79
N GLU A 73 11.15 8.79 -18.20
CA GLU A 73 11.86 10.06 -18.27
C GLU A 73 11.19 11.08 -19.20
N GLY A 74 11.19 12.33 -18.76
CA GLY A 74 10.60 13.46 -19.49
C GLY A 74 9.07 13.44 -19.62
N TRP A 75 8.34 12.46 -19.07
CA TRP A 75 6.88 12.34 -19.24
C TRP A 75 6.13 13.57 -18.75
N ALA A 76 6.46 14.06 -17.55
CA ALA A 76 5.81 15.22 -16.97
C ALA A 76 6.06 16.50 -17.79
N ALA A 77 7.27 16.67 -18.34
CA ALA A 77 7.59 17.79 -19.23
C ALA A 77 6.79 17.71 -20.53
N ARG A 78 6.71 16.53 -21.18
CA ARG A 78 5.89 16.31 -22.38
C ARG A 78 4.41 16.62 -22.12
N LYS A 79 3.87 16.21 -20.96
CA LYS A 79 2.46 16.47 -20.59
C LYS A 79 2.18 17.96 -20.41
N ARG A 80 3.06 18.70 -19.71
CA ARG A 80 2.91 20.16 -19.53
C ARG A 80 2.93 20.91 -20.87
N ASN A 81 3.82 20.53 -21.78
CA ASN A 81 3.96 21.19 -23.09
C ASN A 81 2.79 20.91 -24.06
N LYS A 82 2.06 19.79 -23.88
CA LYS A 82 0.83 19.54 -24.64
C LYS A 82 -0.33 20.45 -24.20
N GLY A 83 -0.42 20.79 -22.91
CA GLY A 83 -1.43 21.72 -22.40
C GLY A 83 -1.19 23.19 -22.73
N SER A 84 0.05 23.57 -23.06
CA SER A 84 0.40 24.93 -23.48
C SER A 84 0.14 25.19 -24.97
N LYS A 85 0.23 24.16 -25.84
CA LYS A 85 -0.03 24.31 -27.29
C LYS A 85 -1.50 24.44 -27.66
N SER A 86 -2.44 23.96 -26.84
CA SER A 86 -3.88 24.09 -27.11
C SER A 86 -4.46 25.47 -26.81
N LYS A 87 -3.66 26.41 -26.27
CA LYS A 87 -4.10 27.80 -25.99
C LYS A 87 -3.66 28.83 -27.02
N SER A 88 -2.83 28.46 -28.01
CA SER A 88 -2.29 29.41 -29.01
C SER A 88 -2.98 29.38 -30.37
N GLU A 89 -3.97 28.50 -30.61
CA GLU A 89 -4.67 28.38 -31.90
C GLU A 89 -6.08 29.02 -31.91
N ASN A 90 -6.51 29.69 -30.84
CA ASN A 90 -7.77 30.45 -30.77
C ASN A 90 -7.53 31.97 -30.59
N LYS A 91 -6.65 32.57 -31.39
CA LYS A 91 -6.55 34.03 -31.54
C LYS A 91 -6.51 34.40 -33.01
#